data_AF-A0A945QPK1-F1
#
_entry.id   AF-A0A945QPK1-F1
#
_cell.length_a   1.000
_cell.length_b   1.000
_cell.length_c   1.000
_cell.angle_alpha   90.00
_cell.angle_beta   90.00
_cell.angle_gamma   90.00
#
_symmetry.space_group_name_H-M   'P 1'
#
loop_
_entity.id
_entity.type
_entity.pdbx_description
1 polymer ?
#
loop_
_entity_poly.entity_id
_entity_poly.type
_entity_poly.pdbx_seq_one_letter_code
_entity_poly.pdbx_strand_id
1 'polypeptide(L)'
;MKSQEIRNAFLEFFKNKDHKYVRSSPVVPIDDPTLLFTNAGMNQFKPIFLDEKQPDFIRAVNSQKCIRVSGKHNDLEEVGVDTFHHTFFEMLGNWSFGDYYKEDAIRWAWELFTEVWGLDKNRLWATVFHDDDEAFDLWPKVTDIDPSRVLKCGKKDNFWEMGETGPCGPCSEIHYYIGDDPSEQTPDGVNQSDLYWELWNLVFIQNNRLEDGSLENLSAKHVDTGAGFERIVSVLQGTYNNYSTDLFKPLIKKTEEITGQLFEKNQVPFQVIADHIRMLSFSIADGGLPGNDGRGYVLRRILRRAARFGRNLHQNEPFIYKLVDTLGNIMGETFPEIIEKKSHIEKVIKAEESAFSDTLDRGLNHFEKLVLSLSNNVISGEEAFRLYDTFGFPLDLTQLISREKGLSVDEKGFNDAMEKQRNRAKAAGKFVVESSSIKWKSLIEGDDSIFTGYDTLTELAHICRYSIKDEQILIVLDKTPFYAESGGQVGDCGTIKGEGIDLIVNDVKKDG
;
A
#
# COMPACT_ATOMS: atom_id res chain seq x y z
N MET A 1 18.36 -10.30 19.77
CA MET A 1 18.00 -11.37 18.81
C MET A 1 17.95 -10.76 17.41
N LYS A 2 18.42 -11.45 16.35
CA LYS A 2 18.30 -10.92 14.97
C LYS A 2 16.86 -11.00 14.47
N SER A 3 16.46 -10.14 13.55
CA SER A 3 15.11 -10.14 12.96
C SER A 3 14.69 -11.51 12.42
N GLN A 4 15.55 -12.19 11.66
CA GLN A 4 15.26 -13.53 11.14
C GLN A 4 14.98 -14.56 12.25
N GLU A 5 15.75 -14.51 13.34
CA GLU A 5 15.56 -15.38 14.50
C GLU A 5 14.23 -15.08 15.20
N ILE A 6 13.87 -13.80 15.35
CA ILE A 6 12.60 -13.36 15.94
C ILE A 6 11.41 -13.88 15.12
N ARG A 7 11.45 -13.70 13.79
CA ARG A 7 10.40 -14.19 12.89
C ARG A 7 10.28 -15.71 12.95
N ASN A 8 11.40 -16.43 12.88
CA ASN A 8 11.38 -17.89 12.93
C ASN A 8 10.88 -18.40 14.28
N ALA A 9 11.25 -17.76 15.40
CA ALA A 9 10.74 -18.10 16.72
C ALA A 9 9.20 -17.96 16.78
N PHE A 10 8.62 -16.89 16.21
CA PHE A 10 7.17 -16.73 16.11
C PHE A 10 6.52 -17.87 15.31
N LEU A 11 7.06 -18.16 14.12
CA LEU A 11 6.48 -19.16 13.23
C LEU A 11 6.56 -20.58 13.84
N GLU A 12 7.71 -20.95 14.40
CA GLU A 12 7.89 -22.26 15.04
C GLU A 12 7.08 -22.40 16.33
N PHE A 13 6.95 -21.32 17.11
CA PHE A 13 6.12 -21.32 18.31
C PHE A 13 4.66 -21.70 17.99
N PHE A 14 4.03 -21.06 17.01
CA PHE A 14 2.65 -21.38 16.65
C PHE A 14 2.50 -22.69 15.85
N LYS A 15 3.50 -23.10 15.06
CA LYS A 15 3.52 -24.45 14.47
C LYS A 15 3.47 -25.53 15.55
N ASN A 16 4.17 -25.34 16.67
CA ASN A 16 4.13 -26.24 17.83
C ASN A 16 2.78 -26.20 18.59
N LYS A 17 1.91 -25.22 18.30
CA LYS A 17 0.51 -25.15 18.74
C LYS A 17 -0.47 -25.56 17.63
N ASP A 18 -0.02 -26.40 16.70
CA ASP A 18 -0.78 -26.94 15.56
C ASP A 18 -1.29 -25.91 14.54
N HIS A 19 -0.64 -24.75 14.43
CA HIS A 19 -0.97 -23.79 13.38
C HIS A 19 -0.30 -24.20 12.07
N LYS A 20 -1.07 -24.18 10.98
CA LYS A 20 -0.52 -24.36 9.64
C LYS A 20 0.22 -23.10 9.22
N TYR A 21 1.49 -23.21 8.84
CA TYR A 21 2.16 -22.11 8.15
C TYR A 21 1.52 -21.87 6.78
N VAL A 22 1.11 -20.63 6.54
CA VAL A 22 0.55 -20.15 5.27
C VAL A 22 1.48 -19.09 4.71
N ARG A 23 1.78 -19.12 3.40
CA ARG A 23 2.60 -18.09 2.77
C ARG A 23 1.86 -16.75 2.81
N SER A 24 2.58 -15.65 3.02
CA SER A 24 2.04 -14.30 2.87
C SER A 24 1.38 -14.12 1.50
N SER A 25 0.18 -13.54 1.46
CA SER A 25 -0.48 -13.14 0.23
C SER A 25 0.28 -11.98 -0.44
N PRO A 26 0.10 -11.76 -1.75
CA PRO A 26 0.62 -10.59 -2.44
C PRO A 26 0.11 -9.30 -1.78
N VAL A 27 0.92 -8.24 -1.76
CA VAL A 27 0.50 -6.90 -1.28
C VAL A 27 -0.48 -6.23 -2.24
N VAL A 28 -0.51 -6.68 -3.50
CA VAL A 28 -1.46 -6.26 -4.53
C VAL A 28 -2.55 -7.34 -4.65
N PRO A 29 -3.71 -7.18 -4.01
CA PRO A 29 -4.76 -8.19 -4.06
C PRO A 29 -5.38 -8.26 -5.45
N ILE A 30 -5.43 -9.45 -6.04
CA ILE A 30 -5.99 -9.66 -7.39
C ILE A 30 -7.51 -9.74 -7.31
N ASP A 31 -8.05 -10.37 -6.26
CA ASP A 31 -9.45 -10.76 -6.15
C ASP A 31 -10.31 -9.83 -5.27
N ASP A 32 -9.73 -8.73 -4.75
CA ASP A 32 -10.47 -7.74 -3.97
C ASP A 32 -10.32 -6.33 -4.59
N PRO A 33 -11.32 -5.84 -5.35
CA PRO A 33 -11.28 -4.52 -5.97
C PRO A 33 -11.51 -3.39 -4.96
N THR A 34 -11.97 -3.69 -3.74
CA THR A 34 -12.23 -2.69 -2.70
C THR A 34 -10.95 -2.32 -1.93
N LEU A 35 -9.92 -3.17 -1.99
CA LEU A 35 -8.66 -2.98 -1.29
C LEU A 35 -7.53 -2.55 -2.24
N LEU A 36 -6.93 -1.38 -2.00
CA LEU A 36 -5.78 -0.94 -2.79
C LEU A 36 -4.54 -1.79 -2.50
N PHE A 37 -4.24 -2.08 -1.24
CA PHE A 37 -3.15 -2.96 -0.85
C PHE A 37 -3.53 -3.78 0.38
N THR A 38 -2.99 -4.99 0.50
CA THR A 38 -3.09 -5.77 1.74
C THR A 38 -2.53 -4.97 2.91
N ASN A 39 -3.36 -4.65 3.89
CA ASN A 39 -3.03 -3.79 5.02
C ASN A 39 -2.96 -4.54 6.36
N ALA A 40 -3.38 -5.81 6.37
CA ALA A 40 -3.36 -6.71 7.52
C ALA A 40 -3.19 -8.19 7.11
N GLY A 41 -2.72 -9.01 8.04
CA GLY A 41 -2.56 -10.47 7.87
C GLY A 41 -3.85 -11.20 7.50
N MET A 42 -4.96 -10.74 8.08
CA MET A 42 -6.29 -11.33 7.96
C MET A 42 -6.94 -11.19 6.58
N ASN A 43 -6.48 -10.26 5.71
CA ASN A 43 -7.18 -9.96 4.45
C ASN A 43 -7.35 -11.21 3.57
N GLN A 44 -6.35 -12.10 3.53
CA GLN A 44 -6.41 -13.34 2.75
C GLN A 44 -7.36 -14.40 3.33
N PHE A 45 -7.78 -14.23 4.58
CA PHE A 45 -8.68 -15.12 5.30
C PHE A 45 -10.08 -14.54 5.47
N LYS A 46 -10.34 -13.32 4.97
CA LYS A 46 -11.65 -12.65 5.02
C LYS A 46 -12.82 -13.56 4.62
N PRO A 47 -12.77 -14.32 3.51
CA PRO A 47 -13.87 -15.22 3.15
C PRO A 47 -14.11 -16.36 4.15
N ILE A 48 -13.09 -16.76 4.92
CA ILE A 48 -13.24 -17.78 5.96
C ILE A 48 -13.96 -17.19 7.18
N PHE A 49 -13.63 -15.97 7.60
CA PHE A 49 -14.32 -15.30 8.72
C PHE A 49 -15.79 -14.99 8.42
N LEU A 50 -16.13 -14.82 7.14
CA LEU A 50 -17.50 -14.52 6.69
C LEU A 50 -18.31 -15.78 6.32
N ASP A 51 -17.78 -16.98 6.59
CA ASP A 51 -18.38 -18.27 6.22
C ASP A 51 -18.61 -18.45 4.70
N GLU A 52 -18.01 -17.61 3.86
CA GLU A 52 -18.06 -17.67 2.41
C GLU A 52 -17.19 -18.81 1.85
N LYS A 53 -16.15 -19.18 2.59
CA LYS A 53 -15.22 -20.26 2.25
C LYS A 53 -14.93 -21.14 3.46
N GLN A 54 -15.06 -22.45 3.29
CA GLN A 54 -14.62 -23.42 4.31
C GLN A 54 -13.08 -23.44 4.42
N PRO A 55 -12.53 -23.41 5.65
CA PRO A 55 -11.08 -23.43 5.84
C PRO A 55 -10.47 -24.79 5.51
N ASP A 56 -9.36 -24.80 4.78
CA ASP A 56 -8.54 -26.03 4.56
C ASP A 56 -7.79 -26.47 5.84
N PHE A 57 -7.65 -25.56 6.80
CA PHE A 57 -7.01 -25.74 8.10
C PHE A 57 -7.68 -24.79 9.10
N ILE A 58 -7.91 -25.25 10.33
CA ILE A 58 -8.63 -24.47 11.36
C ILE A 58 -7.74 -23.49 12.15
N ARG A 59 -6.41 -23.58 11.98
CA ARG A 59 -5.42 -22.69 12.58
C ARG A 59 -4.35 -22.30 11.58
N ALA A 60 -3.93 -21.04 11.54
CA ALA A 60 -2.93 -20.55 10.61
C ALA A 60 -1.91 -19.61 11.26
N VAL A 61 -0.69 -19.60 10.75
CA VAL A 61 0.36 -18.65 11.17
C VAL A 61 1.15 -18.14 9.96
N ASN A 62 1.49 -16.86 9.95
CA ASN A 62 2.40 -16.31 8.94
C ASN A 62 3.10 -15.01 9.41
N SER A 63 3.92 -14.49 8.51
CA SER A 63 4.40 -13.11 8.51
C SER A 63 3.90 -12.46 7.22
N GLN A 64 2.86 -11.63 7.30
CA GLN A 64 2.22 -11.00 6.16
C GLN A 64 2.92 -9.69 5.79
N LYS A 65 3.20 -9.52 4.50
CA LYS A 65 3.56 -8.23 3.92
C LYS A 65 2.36 -7.27 3.92
N CYS A 66 2.50 -6.11 4.54
CA CYS A 66 1.43 -5.13 4.66
C CYS A 66 1.86 -3.75 4.14
N ILE A 67 0.92 -3.02 3.55
CA ILE A 67 1.10 -1.66 3.07
C ILE A 67 -0.01 -0.74 3.62
N ARG A 68 0.37 0.41 4.19
CA ARG A 68 -0.55 1.43 4.76
C ARG A 68 -0.25 2.82 4.21
N VAL A 69 -0.81 3.13 3.04
CA VAL A 69 -0.57 4.39 2.30
C VAL A 69 -1.85 4.99 1.70
N SER A 70 -3.02 4.47 2.09
CA SER A 70 -4.30 4.86 1.51
C SER A 70 -5.48 4.44 2.38
N GLY A 71 -6.61 5.14 2.25
CA GLY A 71 -7.83 4.83 3.00
C GLY A 71 -7.72 5.17 4.49
N LYS A 72 -8.45 4.42 5.33
CA LYS A 72 -8.47 4.61 6.80
C LYS A 72 -7.09 4.39 7.46
N HIS A 73 -6.24 3.55 6.85
CA HIS A 73 -4.92 3.20 7.35
C HIS A 73 -3.85 3.77 6.40
N ASN A 74 -3.51 5.05 6.59
CA ASN A 74 -2.54 5.76 5.77
C ASN A 74 -1.45 6.39 6.64
N ASP A 75 -0.29 5.75 6.65
CA ASP A 75 0.85 6.15 7.48
C ASP A 75 1.90 6.92 6.65
N LEU A 76 1.61 7.24 5.39
CA LEU A 76 2.59 7.83 4.45
C LEU A 76 3.18 9.14 4.95
N GLU A 77 2.36 10.00 5.57
CA GLU A 77 2.80 11.30 6.06
C GLU A 77 3.72 11.19 7.26
N GLU A 78 3.57 10.16 8.07
CA GLU A 78 4.36 9.92 9.29
C GLU A 78 5.73 9.31 8.99
N VAL A 79 5.90 8.65 7.84
CA VAL A 79 7.20 8.10 7.43
C VAL A 79 8.23 9.22 7.26
N GLY A 80 9.27 9.19 8.11
CA GLY A 80 10.32 10.21 8.19
C GLY A 80 10.00 11.37 9.14
N VAL A 81 8.83 11.37 9.77
CA VAL A 81 8.47 12.28 10.88
C VAL A 81 8.75 11.58 12.21
N ASP A 82 8.35 10.32 12.33
CA ASP A 82 8.69 9.48 13.47
C ASP A 82 9.58 8.28 13.10
N THR A 83 9.82 7.42 14.08
CA THR A 83 10.78 6.33 14.00
C THR A 83 10.13 4.94 13.95
N PHE A 84 8.80 4.86 13.81
CA PHE A 84 8.07 3.60 13.93
C PHE A 84 6.94 3.38 12.92
N HIS A 85 6.44 4.41 12.23
CA HIS A 85 5.54 4.27 11.10
C HIS A 85 6.29 3.97 9.80
N HIS A 86 5.68 3.12 8.98
CA HIS A 86 6.24 2.60 7.74
C HIS A 86 5.15 2.55 6.68
N THR A 87 5.50 2.75 5.41
CA THR A 87 4.59 2.48 4.31
C THR A 87 4.44 0.98 4.08
N PHE A 88 5.53 0.23 4.28
CA PHE A 88 5.58 -1.22 4.21
C PHE A 88 6.11 -1.81 5.51
N PHE A 89 5.43 -2.81 6.03
CA PHE A 89 5.85 -3.51 7.24
C PHE A 89 5.41 -4.97 7.19
N GLU A 90 5.96 -5.78 8.10
CA GLU A 90 5.53 -7.16 8.29
C GLU A 90 4.59 -7.26 9.50
N MET A 91 3.46 -7.94 9.31
CA MET A 91 2.54 -8.28 10.38
C MET A 91 2.68 -9.76 10.71
N LEU A 92 3.20 -10.08 11.89
CA LEU A 92 3.18 -11.44 12.42
C LEU A 92 1.77 -11.75 12.91
N GLY A 93 1.16 -12.84 12.45
CA GLY A 93 -0.20 -13.17 12.85
C GLY A 93 -0.43 -14.67 13.03
N ASN A 94 -1.33 -14.97 13.95
CA ASN A 94 -1.89 -16.30 14.15
C ASN A 94 -3.42 -16.22 14.14
N TRP A 95 -4.05 -17.16 13.46
CA TRP A 95 -5.50 -17.17 13.21
C TRP A 95 -6.14 -18.45 13.71
N SER A 96 -7.34 -18.29 14.28
CA SER A 96 -8.26 -19.37 14.64
C SER A 96 -9.53 -19.26 13.82
N PHE A 97 -9.91 -20.33 13.13
CA PHE A 97 -11.14 -20.40 12.35
C PHE A 97 -12.16 -21.29 13.07
N GLY A 98 -12.87 -20.73 14.06
CA GLY A 98 -13.90 -21.47 14.80
C GLY A 98 -13.35 -22.52 15.78
N ASP A 99 -12.13 -22.32 16.27
CA ASP A 99 -11.42 -23.26 17.14
C ASP A 99 -11.10 -22.59 18.50
N TYR A 100 -9.84 -22.29 18.82
CA TYR A 100 -9.48 -21.59 20.05
C TYR A 100 -9.94 -20.13 20.02
N TYR A 101 -10.09 -19.52 21.19
CA TYR A 101 -10.56 -18.14 21.34
C TYR A 101 -9.69 -17.34 22.34
N LYS A 102 -10.29 -16.45 23.13
CA LYS A 102 -9.62 -15.50 24.03
C LYS A 102 -8.58 -16.12 24.96
N GLU A 103 -8.94 -17.20 25.66
CA GLU A 103 -8.08 -17.79 26.70
C GLU A 103 -6.71 -18.22 26.14
N ASP A 104 -6.72 -19.01 25.06
CA ASP A 104 -5.49 -19.48 24.42
C ASP A 104 -4.77 -18.37 23.66
N ALA A 105 -5.50 -17.45 23.01
CA ALA A 105 -4.91 -16.32 22.31
C ALA A 105 -4.08 -15.43 23.26
N ILE A 106 -4.65 -15.09 24.43
CA ILE A 106 -3.97 -14.31 25.47
C ILE A 106 -2.78 -15.09 26.04
N ARG A 107 -2.98 -16.36 26.41
CA ARG A 107 -1.95 -17.20 27.00
C ARG A 107 -0.74 -17.36 26.08
N TRP A 108 -0.96 -17.67 24.81
CA TRP A 108 0.12 -17.89 23.85
C TRP A 108 0.85 -16.61 23.46
N ALA A 109 0.13 -15.48 23.36
CA ALA A 109 0.78 -14.19 23.12
C ALA A 109 1.72 -13.83 24.29
N TRP A 110 1.27 -14.03 25.52
CA TRP A 110 2.07 -13.80 26.73
C TRP A 110 3.26 -14.75 26.87
N GLU A 111 3.06 -16.05 26.60
CA GLU A 111 4.10 -17.09 26.58
C GLU A 111 5.22 -16.71 25.58
N LEU A 112 4.85 -16.32 24.35
CA LEU A 112 5.83 -15.91 23.34
C LEU A 112 6.61 -14.66 23.78
N PHE A 113 5.93 -13.62 24.27
CA PHE A 113 6.58 -12.38 24.67
C PHE A 113 7.54 -12.58 25.84
N THR A 114 7.13 -13.35 26.85
CA THR A 114 7.83 -13.36 28.13
C THR A 114 8.75 -14.56 28.33
N GLU A 115 8.40 -15.73 27.78
CA GLU A 115 9.19 -16.95 27.96
C GLU A 115 10.13 -17.18 26.78
N VAL A 116 9.63 -17.00 25.55
CA VAL A 116 10.41 -17.26 24.33
C VAL A 116 11.30 -16.07 23.96
N TRP A 117 10.72 -14.86 23.93
CA TRP A 117 11.46 -13.64 23.60
C TRP A 117 12.08 -12.94 24.81
N GLY A 118 11.63 -13.28 26.02
CA GLY A 118 12.24 -12.76 27.25
C GLY A 118 12.03 -11.27 27.46
N LEU A 119 10.92 -10.70 26.97
CA LEU A 119 10.57 -9.31 27.26
C LEU A 119 10.35 -9.11 28.76
N ASP A 120 10.81 -7.97 29.27
CA ASP A 120 10.60 -7.59 30.66
C ASP A 120 9.11 -7.41 30.96
N LYS A 121 8.56 -8.32 31.78
CA LYS A 121 7.16 -8.33 32.22
C LYS A 121 6.77 -7.01 32.91
N ASN A 122 7.71 -6.35 33.58
CA ASN A 122 7.47 -5.09 34.28
C ASN A 122 7.34 -3.87 33.35
N ARG A 123 7.41 -4.08 32.03
CA ARG A 123 7.18 -3.05 31.01
C ARG A 123 5.96 -3.36 30.14
N LEU A 124 5.35 -4.53 30.32
CA LEU A 124 4.17 -4.94 29.57
C LEU A 124 2.90 -4.40 30.23
N TRP A 125 1.97 -3.98 29.38
CA TRP A 125 0.61 -3.55 29.70
C TRP A 125 -0.35 -4.24 28.74
N ALA A 126 -1.60 -4.43 29.17
CA ALA A 126 -2.66 -4.95 28.31
C ALA A 126 -3.86 -4.01 28.32
N THR A 127 -4.52 -3.85 27.17
CA THR A 127 -5.81 -3.18 27.08
C THR A 127 -6.88 -4.15 26.59
N VAL A 128 -8.13 -3.95 27.00
CA VAL A 128 -9.30 -4.70 26.54
C VAL A 128 -10.46 -3.76 26.28
N PHE A 129 -11.43 -4.21 25.48
CA PHE A 129 -12.65 -3.45 25.26
C PHE A 129 -13.45 -3.31 26.55
N HIS A 130 -14.00 -2.11 26.81
CA HIS A 130 -14.67 -1.83 28.08
C HIS A 130 -15.86 -2.76 28.40
N ASP A 131 -16.58 -3.24 27.37
CA ASP A 131 -17.69 -4.19 27.50
C ASP A 131 -17.23 -5.66 27.45
N ASP A 132 -15.92 -5.93 27.33
CA ASP A 132 -15.36 -7.28 27.29
C ASP A 132 -14.79 -7.70 28.66
N ASP A 133 -15.70 -7.97 29.61
CA ASP A 133 -15.36 -8.49 30.94
C ASP A 133 -14.62 -9.83 30.87
N GLU A 134 -14.91 -10.66 29.86
CA GLU A 134 -14.28 -11.97 29.68
C GLU A 134 -12.77 -11.83 29.44
N ALA A 135 -12.36 -10.96 28.51
CA ALA A 135 -10.94 -10.72 28.26
C ALA A 135 -10.25 -10.07 29.48
N PHE A 136 -10.92 -9.12 30.14
CA PHE A 136 -10.40 -8.47 31.35
C PHE A 136 -10.08 -9.47 32.47
N ASP A 137 -10.99 -10.41 32.73
CA ASP A 137 -10.84 -11.42 33.77
C ASP A 137 -9.83 -12.53 33.38
N LEU A 138 -9.69 -12.80 32.07
CA LEU A 138 -8.78 -13.83 31.57
C LEU A 138 -7.31 -13.45 31.74
N TRP A 139 -6.94 -12.19 31.47
CA TRP A 139 -5.55 -11.72 31.56
C TRP A 139 -4.82 -12.15 32.85
N PRO A 140 -5.27 -11.75 34.05
CA PRO A 140 -4.61 -12.15 35.30
C PRO A 140 -4.84 -13.62 35.67
N LYS A 141 -5.80 -14.31 35.04
CA LYS A 141 -6.09 -15.72 35.28
C LYS A 141 -5.14 -16.65 34.53
N VAL A 142 -4.74 -16.30 33.31
CA VAL A 142 -3.92 -17.16 32.44
C VAL A 142 -2.52 -16.65 32.18
N THR A 143 -2.18 -15.49 32.75
CA THR A 143 -0.84 -14.89 32.72
C THR A 143 -0.42 -14.47 34.12
N ASP A 144 0.83 -14.08 34.27
CA ASP A 144 1.35 -13.47 35.51
C ASP A 144 1.42 -11.93 35.44
N ILE A 145 0.64 -11.31 34.56
CA ILE A 145 0.52 -9.85 34.49
C ILE A 145 -0.07 -9.30 35.80
N ASP A 146 0.45 -8.17 36.26
CA ASP A 146 -0.17 -7.43 37.36
C ASP A 146 -1.57 -6.95 36.93
N PRO A 147 -2.66 -7.30 37.66
CA PRO A 147 -4.01 -6.89 37.30
C PRO A 147 -4.19 -5.37 37.15
N SER A 148 -3.38 -4.55 37.84
CA SER A 148 -3.40 -3.09 37.71
C SER A 148 -2.91 -2.57 36.35
N ARG A 149 -2.29 -3.44 35.53
CA ARG A 149 -1.78 -3.15 34.19
C ARG A 149 -2.69 -3.64 33.07
N VAL A 150 -3.86 -4.17 33.42
CA VAL A 150 -4.91 -4.54 32.48
C VAL A 150 -5.94 -3.41 32.49
N LEU A 151 -6.06 -2.69 31.37
CA LEU A 151 -6.90 -1.49 31.28
C LEU A 151 -8.10 -1.74 30.38
N LYS A 152 -9.24 -1.14 30.74
CA LYS A 152 -10.44 -1.11 29.88
C LYS A 152 -10.44 0.17 29.07
N CYS A 153 -10.51 0.05 27.75
CA CYS A 153 -10.57 1.21 26.85
C CYS A 153 -11.81 1.18 25.95
N GLY A 154 -12.09 2.33 25.34
CA GLY A 154 -13.28 2.53 24.51
C GLY A 154 -13.18 1.90 23.12
N LYS A 155 -14.24 2.10 22.33
CA LYS A 155 -14.35 1.57 20.96
C LYS A 155 -13.22 2.01 20.04
N LYS A 156 -12.69 3.22 20.24
CA LYS A 156 -11.62 3.78 19.41
C LYS A 156 -10.36 2.89 19.42
N ASP A 157 -10.04 2.32 20.58
CA ASP A 157 -8.78 1.61 20.81
C ASP A 157 -8.99 0.09 20.77
N ASN A 158 -10.06 -0.41 21.41
CA ASN A 158 -10.24 -1.86 21.61
C ASN A 158 -11.44 -2.47 20.88
N PHE A 159 -11.90 -1.86 19.79
CA PHE A 159 -12.88 -2.49 18.90
C PHE A 159 -12.36 -2.44 17.47
N TRP A 160 -11.93 -3.60 16.97
CA TRP A 160 -11.27 -3.69 15.67
C TRP A 160 -12.29 -3.92 14.55
N GLU A 161 -12.05 -3.25 13.42
CA GLU A 161 -12.88 -3.30 12.23
C GLU A 161 -11.99 -3.34 10.99
N MET A 162 -12.26 -4.29 10.08
CA MET A 162 -11.50 -4.42 8.84
C MET A 162 -11.64 -3.19 7.92
N GLY A 163 -12.83 -2.58 7.91
CA GLY A 163 -13.18 -1.45 7.05
C GLY A 163 -14.55 -0.90 7.44
N GLU A 164 -15.23 -0.26 6.49
CA GLU A 164 -16.62 0.20 6.69
C GLU A 164 -17.60 -0.97 6.83
N THR A 165 -17.29 -2.11 6.22
CA THR A 165 -18.01 -3.38 6.32
C THR A 165 -17.06 -4.55 6.56
N GLY A 166 -17.60 -5.71 6.93
CA GLY A 166 -16.85 -6.95 7.08
C GLY A 166 -16.63 -7.40 8.53
N PRO A 167 -15.79 -8.42 8.75
CA PRO A 167 -15.59 -9.02 10.06
C PRO A 167 -14.97 -8.02 11.05
N CYS A 168 -15.46 -8.05 12.29
CA CYS A 168 -15.08 -7.15 13.38
C CYS A 168 -15.31 -7.80 14.76
N GLY A 169 -14.81 -7.16 15.81
CA GLY A 169 -15.02 -7.61 17.18
C GLY A 169 -14.21 -6.80 18.20
N PRO A 170 -14.43 -7.06 19.51
CA PRO A 170 -13.56 -6.52 20.54
C PRO A 170 -12.14 -7.06 20.34
N CYS A 171 -11.15 -6.27 20.73
CA CYS A 171 -9.77 -6.70 20.71
C CYS A 171 -9.05 -6.35 22.01
N SER A 172 -7.93 -7.03 22.22
CA SER A 172 -7.02 -6.78 23.33
C SER A 172 -5.62 -6.50 22.79
N GLU A 173 -4.99 -5.43 23.23
CA GLU A 173 -3.67 -5.05 22.76
C GLU A 173 -2.64 -5.24 23.87
N ILE A 174 -1.41 -5.58 23.49
CA ILE A 174 -0.26 -5.67 24.38
C ILE A 174 0.68 -4.51 24.06
N HIS A 175 0.94 -3.67 25.06
CA HIS A 175 1.83 -2.53 24.97
C HIS A 175 3.13 -2.78 25.72
N TYR A 176 4.19 -2.14 25.26
CA TYR A 176 5.49 -2.16 25.92
C TYR A 176 5.97 -0.74 26.21
N TYR A 177 6.32 -0.47 27.46
CA TYR A 177 6.90 0.79 27.87
C TYR A 177 8.39 0.86 27.54
N ILE A 178 8.74 1.75 26.63
CA ILE A 178 10.11 1.93 26.11
C ILE A 178 10.91 3.02 26.84
N GLY A 179 10.34 3.71 27.84
CA GLY A 179 11.04 4.75 28.58
C GLY A 179 12.17 4.22 29.45
N ASP A 180 13.16 5.06 29.74
CA ASP A 180 14.39 4.64 30.43
C ASP A 180 14.11 4.15 31.86
N ASP A 181 13.23 4.84 32.61
CA ASP A 181 12.85 4.52 33.98
C ASP A 181 11.49 3.81 34.06
N PRO A 182 11.43 2.49 34.35
CA PRO A 182 10.17 1.77 34.53
C PRO A 182 9.24 2.35 35.60
N SER A 183 9.73 3.15 36.55
CA SER A 183 8.91 3.73 37.61
C SER A 183 8.04 4.90 37.15
N GLU A 184 8.34 5.48 35.98
CA GLU A 184 7.55 6.55 35.35
C GLU A 184 6.32 6.02 34.61
N GLN A 185 6.08 4.71 34.66
CA GLN A 185 4.92 4.10 34.03
C GLN A 185 3.61 4.49 34.72
N THR A 186 2.59 4.84 33.94
CA THR A 186 1.25 5.20 34.40
C THR A 186 0.19 4.60 33.47
N PRO A 187 -0.98 4.22 34.00
CA PRO A 187 -2.11 3.77 33.18
C PRO A 187 -2.51 4.79 32.12
N ASP A 188 -2.50 6.08 32.48
CA ASP A 188 -2.91 7.19 31.59
C ASP A 188 -1.98 7.37 30.38
N GLY A 189 -0.76 6.81 30.42
CA GLY A 189 0.17 6.86 29.30
C GLY A 189 -0.16 5.85 28.18
N VAL A 190 -0.82 4.74 28.51
CA VAL A 190 -1.18 3.70 27.53
C VAL A 190 -2.15 4.29 26.49
N ASN A 191 -1.87 4.08 25.20
CA ASN A 191 -2.60 4.68 24.07
C ASN A 191 -2.60 6.23 24.00
N GLN A 192 -1.84 6.92 24.85
CA GLN A 192 -1.76 8.39 24.86
C GLN A 192 -0.33 8.94 24.72
N SER A 193 0.69 8.14 25.03
CA SER A 193 2.09 8.56 25.01
C SER A 193 2.92 7.70 24.06
N ASP A 194 3.86 8.35 23.35
CA ASP A 194 4.81 7.72 22.44
C ASP A 194 5.79 6.76 23.14
N LEU A 195 5.79 6.73 24.49
CA LEU A 195 6.57 5.79 25.28
C LEU A 195 5.91 4.41 25.45
N TYR A 196 4.64 4.25 25.05
CA TYR A 196 3.90 2.99 25.13
C TYR A 196 3.64 2.46 23.73
N TRP A 197 4.47 1.54 23.30
CA TRP A 197 4.36 0.97 21.96
C TRP A 197 3.39 -0.20 21.97
N GLU A 198 2.31 -0.10 21.19
CA GLU A 198 1.48 -1.24 20.84
C GLU A 198 2.32 -2.23 20.01
N LEU A 199 2.53 -3.43 20.56
CA LEU A 199 3.34 -4.47 19.93
C LEU A 199 2.51 -5.58 19.29
N TRP A 200 1.33 -5.89 19.85
CA TRP A 200 0.47 -6.96 19.37
C TRP A 200 -0.99 -6.69 19.66
N ASN A 201 -1.83 -6.79 18.63
CA ASN A 201 -3.28 -6.73 18.74
C ASN A 201 -3.89 -8.14 18.61
N LEU A 202 -4.75 -8.53 19.55
CA LEU A 202 -5.48 -9.80 19.62
C LEU A 202 -6.97 -9.50 19.38
N VAL A 203 -7.45 -9.70 18.16
CA VAL A 203 -8.83 -9.44 17.74
C VAL A 203 -9.69 -10.68 17.91
N PHE A 204 -10.80 -10.52 18.63
CA PHE A 204 -11.77 -11.57 18.89
C PHE A 204 -12.96 -11.40 17.95
N ILE A 205 -12.77 -11.85 16.71
CA ILE A 205 -13.76 -11.70 15.64
C ILE A 205 -15.02 -12.50 16.00
N GLN A 206 -16.14 -11.79 16.12
CA GLN A 206 -17.44 -12.37 16.48
C GLN A 206 -18.61 -11.71 15.74
N ASN A 207 -18.37 -10.60 15.04
CA ASN A 207 -19.38 -9.82 14.34
C ASN A 207 -19.02 -9.57 12.88
N ASN A 208 -20.04 -9.35 12.05
CA ASN A 208 -19.92 -8.77 10.71
C ASN A 208 -20.61 -7.40 10.70
N ARG A 209 -19.92 -6.37 10.21
CA ARG A 209 -20.48 -5.04 10.02
C ARG A 209 -21.10 -4.93 8.62
N LEU A 210 -22.38 -4.58 8.57
CA LEU A 210 -23.11 -4.35 7.32
C LEU A 210 -22.94 -2.91 6.82
N GLU A 211 -23.36 -2.66 5.57
CA GLU A 211 -23.29 -1.33 4.93
C GLU A 211 -24.08 -0.25 5.67
N ASP A 212 -25.15 -0.63 6.38
CA ASP A 212 -25.96 0.29 7.19
C ASP A 212 -25.34 0.58 8.58
N GLY A 213 -24.18 -0.01 8.87
CA GLY A 213 -23.46 0.13 10.13
C GLY A 213 -23.98 -0.78 11.26
N SER A 214 -24.99 -1.63 11.01
CA SER A 214 -25.42 -2.63 12.00
C SER A 214 -24.40 -3.77 12.15
N LEU A 215 -24.48 -4.49 13.27
CA LEU A 215 -23.62 -5.63 13.58
C LEU A 215 -24.45 -6.92 13.60
N GLU A 216 -24.06 -7.88 12.77
CA GLU A 216 -24.57 -9.25 12.82
C GLU A 216 -23.58 -10.16 13.55
N ASN A 217 -24.09 -11.17 14.26
CA ASN A 217 -23.22 -12.18 14.87
C ASN A 217 -22.78 -13.20 13.81
N LEU A 218 -21.49 -13.54 13.81
CA LEU A 218 -20.96 -14.61 12.97
C LEU A 218 -21.38 -15.98 13.51
N SER A 219 -21.36 -17.01 12.65
CA SER A 219 -21.76 -18.36 13.04
C SER A 219 -20.76 -19.03 14.00
N ALA A 220 -19.50 -18.60 13.93
CA ALA A 220 -18.42 -19.03 14.80
C ALA A 220 -17.65 -17.82 15.36
N LYS A 221 -16.91 -18.06 16.44
CA LYS A 221 -15.97 -17.10 17.02
C LYS A 221 -14.58 -17.41 16.48
N HIS A 222 -13.86 -16.37 16.06
CA HIS A 222 -12.56 -16.49 15.42
C HIS A 222 -11.52 -15.64 16.15
N VAL A 223 -10.25 -15.93 15.92
CA VAL A 223 -9.13 -15.10 16.39
C VAL A 223 -8.35 -14.61 15.19
N ASP A 224 -8.08 -13.32 15.20
CA ASP A 224 -7.12 -12.66 14.31
C ASP A 224 -6.11 -11.92 15.17
N THR A 225 -4.83 -12.15 14.95
CA THR A 225 -3.78 -11.39 15.65
C THR A 225 -2.85 -10.71 14.65
N GLY A 226 -2.37 -9.53 15.05
CA GLY A 226 -1.42 -8.75 14.27
C GLY A 226 -0.37 -8.11 15.16
N ALA A 227 0.87 -8.57 15.04
CA ALA A 227 2.02 -8.03 15.75
C ALA A 227 2.93 -7.29 14.76
N GLY A 228 3.23 -6.02 15.04
CA GLY A 228 4.10 -5.20 14.19
C GLY A 228 5.55 -5.67 14.31
N PHE A 229 6.04 -6.38 13.29
CA PHE A 229 7.33 -7.07 13.36
C PHE A 229 8.49 -6.11 13.62
N GLU A 230 8.55 -5.00 12.89
CA GLU A 230 9.60 -4.00 13.03
C GLU A 230 9.67 -3.41 14.44
N ARG A 231 8.51 -3.18 15.07
CA ARG A 231 8.42 -2.68 16.46
C ARG A 231 8.98 -3.72 17.44
N ILE A 232 8.58 -4.98 17.29
CA ILE A 232 9.08 -6.09 18.12
C ILE A 232 10.59 -6.23 17.97
N VAL A 233 11.12 -6.18 16.74
CA VAL A 233 12.56 -6.25 16.48
C VAL A 233 13.29 -5.10 17.17
N SER A 234 12.75 -3.88 17.10
CA SER A 234 13.34 -2.70 17.75
C SER A 234 13.42 -2.84 19.27
N VAL A 235 12.36 -3.37 19.90
CA VAL A 235 12.35 -3.64 21.35
C VAL A 235 13.35 -4.73 21.72
N LEU A 236 13.37 -5.86 21.00
CA LEU A 236 14.27 -6.99 21.26
C LEU A 236 15.75 -6.72 20.93
N GLN A 237 16.04 -5.63 20.21
CA GLN A 237 17.39 -5.14 19.96
C GLN A 237 17.78 -3.94 20.84
N GLY A 238 16.85 -3.43 21.65
CA GLY A 238 17.08 -2.28 22.54
C GLY A 238 17.39 -0.98 21.79
N THR A 239 16.83 -0.80 20.59
CA THR A 239 17.11 0.37 19.75
C THR A 239 16.06 1.48 19.86
N TYR A 240 14.81 1.13 20.17
CA TYR A 240 13.65 2.04 20.27
C TYR A 240 13.48 3.00 19.08
N ASN A 241 13.94 2.57 17.91
CA ASN A 241 13.81 3.21 16.61
C ASN A 241 13.88 2.09 15.57
N ASN A 242 12.83 1.91 14.77
CA ASN A 242 12.74 0.80 13.83
C ASN A 242 13.86 0.86 12.76
N TYR A 243 14.27 2.07 12.36
CA TYR A 243 15.32 2.30 11.38
C TYR A 243 16.73 1.95 11.89
N SER A 244 16.88 1.77 13.21
CA SER A 244 18.13 1.35 13.84
C SER A 244 18.26 -0.18 13.96
N THR A 245 17.32 -0.95 13.43
CA THR A 245 17.34 -2.42 13.50
C THR A 245 18.17 -3.03 12.36
N ASP A 246 18.47 -4.33 12.46
CA ASP A 246 19.09 -5.11 11.38
C ASP A 246 18.25 -5.21 10.10
N LEU A 247 16.96 -4.86 10.14
CA LEU A 247 16.09 -4.75 8.97
C LEU A 247 16.38 -3.52 8.10
N PHE A 248 16.83 -2.41 8.70
CA PHE A 248 17.00 -1.13 8.00
C PHE A 248 18.45 -0.68 7.90
N LYS A 249 19.28 -0.98 8.90
CA LYS A 249 20.71 -0.60 8.93
C LYS A 249 21.45 -0.93 7.63
N PRO A 250 21.27 -2.09 6.97
CA PRO A 250 21.99 -2.37 5.73
C PRO A 250 21.55 -1.46 4.57
N LEU A 251 20.26 -1.11 4.48
CA LEU A 251 19.73 -0.17 3.47
C LEU A 251 20.23 1.25 3.70
N ILE A 252 20.22 1.70 4.96
CA ILE A 252 20.75 3.01 5.35
C ILE A 252 22.24 3.10 5.01
N LYS A 253 23.03 2.11 5.43
CA LYS A 253 24.47 2.05 5.11
C LYS A 253 24.72 2.03 3.61
N LYS A 254 23.94 1.26 2.85
CA LYS A 254 24.08 1.25 1.38
C LYS A 254 23.78 2.60 0.77
N THR A 255 22.82 3.33 1.34
CA THR A 255 22.48 4.69 0.93
C THR A 255 23.63 5.66 1.29
N GLU A 256 24.28 5.53 2.44
CA GLU A 256 25.48 6.31 2.79
C GLU A 256 26.62 6.07 1.78
N GLU A 257 26.87 4.80 1.42
CA GLU A 257 27.88 4.42 0.44
C GLU A 257 27.63 5.02 -0.95
N ILE A 258 26.37 5.03 -1.40
CA ILE A 258 26.00 5.56 -2.72
C ILE A 258 26.07 7.09 -2.72
N THR A 259 25.60 7.74 -1.65
CA THR A 259 25.40 9.19 -1.63
C THR A 259 26.60 9.97 -1.10
N GLY A 260 27.50 9.32 -0.36
CA GLY A 260 28.56 9.97 0.39
C GLY A 260 28.07 10.83 1.57
N GLN A 261 26.78 10.78 1.88
CA GLN A 261 26.17 11.47 3.02
C GLN A 261 26.11 10.56 4.24
N LEU A 262 26.01 11.15 5.44
CA LEU A 262 25.96 10.42 6.70
C LEU A 262 24.56 10.46 7.29
N PHE A 263 24.05 9.30 7.69
CA PHE A 263 22.73 9.14 8.30
C PHE A 263 22.55 10.03 9.54
N GLU A 264 23.57 10.07 10.40
CA GLU A 264 23.55 10.84 11.65
C GLU A 264 23.35 12.34 11.45
N LYS A 265 23.74 12.88 10.27
CA LYS A 265 23.61 14.32 9.97
C LYS A 265 22.23 14.69 9.44
N ASN A 266 21.54 13.75 8.81
CA ASN A 266 20.23 13.99 8.22
C ASN A 266 19.49 12.67 8.08
N GLN A 267 18.78 12.24 9.12
CA GLN A 267 18.20 10.89 9.18
C GLN A 267 17.00 10.71 8.24
N VAL A 268 16.17 11.74 8.12
CA VAL A 268 14.86 11.67 7.43
C VAL A 268 14.95 11.16 5.99
N PRO A 269 15.83 11.68 5.11
CA PRO A 269 15.94 11.15 3.75
C PRO A 269 16.29 9.66 3.71
N PHE A 270 17.18 9.18 4.58
CA PHE A 270 17.58 7.78 4.61
C PHE A 270 16.45 6.88 5.10
N GLN A 271 15.70 7.32 6.12
CA GLN A 271 14.54 6.60 6.64
C GLN A 271 13.47 6.46 5.55
N VAL A 272 13.11 7.57 4.89
CA VAL A 272 12.10 7.57 3.83
C VAL A 272 12.54 6.72 2.65
N ILE A 273 13.80 6.83 2.18
CA ILE A 273 14.31 6.02 1.07
C ILE A 273 14.32 4.53 1.44
N ALA A 274 14.76 4.17 2.66
CA ALA A 274 14.83 2.80 3.13
C ALA A 274 13.45 2.16 3.33
N ASP A 275 12.45 2.91 3.79
CA ASP A 275 11.06 2.45 3.85
C ASP A 275 10.46 2.30 2.43
N HIS A 276 10.58 3.33 1.60
CA HIS A 276 9.91 3.36 0.30
C HIS A 276 10.48 2.33 -0.68
N ILE A 277 11.77 1.98 -0.61
CA ILE A 277 12.32 0.89 -1.43
C ILE A 277 11.67 -0.46 -1.09
N ARG A 278 11.32 -0.71 0.19
CA ARG A 278 10.63 -1.94 0.60
C ARG A 278 9.25 -1.99 -0.04
N MET A 279 8.44 -0.94 0.15
CA MET A 279 7.09 -0.83 -0.42
C MET A 279 7.09 -0.99 -1.95
N LEU A 280 7.96 -0.26 -2.64
CA LEU A 280 8.06 -0.31 -4.10
C LEU A 280 8.47 -1.70 -4.58
N SER A 281 9.48 -2.30 -3.97
CA SER A 281 10.02 -3.58 -4.43
C SER A 281 9.00 -4.70 -4.27
N PHE A 282 8.29 -4.76 -3.13
CA PHE A 282 7.24 -5.77 -2.93
C PHE A 282 6.02 -5.53 -3.79
N SER A 283 5.60 -4.27 -3.97
CA SER A 283 4.48 -3.96 -4.85
C SER A 283 4.78 -4.37 -6.31
N ILE A 284 6.00 -4.11 -6.80
CA ILE A 284 6.42 -4.51 -8.15
C ILE A 284 6.61 -6.01 -8.27
N ALA A 285 7.18 -6.66 -7.25
CA ALA A 285 7.26 -8.11 -7.19
C ALA A 285 5.86 -8.76 -7.27
N ASP A 286 4.85 -8.14 -6.68
CA ASP A 286 3.46 -8.62 -6.67
C ASP A 286 2.62 -8.12 -7.86
N GLY A 287 3.26 -7.51 -8.86
CA GLY A 287 2.62 -7.16 -10.14
C GLY A 287 2.07 -5.72 -10.24
N GLY A 288 2.26 -4.90 -9.20
CA GLY A 288 1.98 -3.47 -9.26
C GLY A 288 2.99 -2.72 -10.13
N LEU A 289 2.54 -1.77 -10.94
CA LEU A 289 3.40 -0.92 -11.77
C LEU A 289 3.07 0.56 -11.55
N PRO A 290 4.07 1.47 -11.52
CA PRO A 290 3.82 2.91 -11.49
C PRO A 290 2.91 3.35 -12.64
N GLY A 291 1.89 4.15 -12.31
CA GLY A 291 0.81 4.54 -13.23
C GLY A 291 0.17 5.88 -12.86
N ASN A 292 -0.89 6.27 -13.56
CA ASN A 292 -1.61 7.53 -13.32
C ASN A 292 -2.86 7.37 -12.46
N ASP A 293 -3.28 6.15 -12.16
CA ASP A 293 -4.51 5.83 -11.45
C ASP A 293 -4.34 4.67 -10.46
N GLY A 294 -5.32 4.53 -9.57
CA GLY A 294 -5.42 3.44 -8.59
C GLY A 294 -4.10 3.16 -7.84
N ARG A 295 -3.74 1.88 -7.79
CA ARG A 295 -2.49 1.40 -7.15
C ARG A 295 -1.25 1.96 -7.84
N GLY A 296 -1.27 2.07 -9.16
CA GLY A 296 -0.13 2.56 -9.92
C GLY A 296 0.20 4.01 -9.61
N TYR A 297 -0.81 4.85 -9.41
CA TYR A 297 -0.61 6.21 -8.94
C TYR A 297 0.04 6.26 -7.57
N VAL A 298 -0.37 5.40 -6.64
CA VAL A 298 0.27 5.29 -5.32
C VAL A 298 1.74 4.92 -5.46
N LEU A 299 2.08 3.87 -6.20
CA LEU A 299 3.48 3.47 -6.45
C LEU A 299 4.30 4.61 -7.03
N ARG A 300 3.74 5.32 -8.02
CA ARG A 300 4.37 6.49 -8.63
C ARG A 300 4.66 7.58 -7.59
N ARG A 301 3.70 7.91 -6.72
CA ARG A 301 3.88 8.91 -5.67
C ARG A 301 4.99 8.54 -4.68
N ILE A 302 5.00 7.29 -4.20
CA ILE A 302 6.03 6.76 -3.29
C ILE A 302 7.42 6.88 -3.94
N LEU A 303 7.56 6.46 -5.20
CA LEU A 303 8.83 6.55 -5.91
C LEU A 303 9.30 7.99 -6.07
N ARG A 304 8.40 8.91 -6.46
CA ARG A 304 8.71 10.34 -6.61
C ARG A 304 9.10 11.00 -5.29
N ARG A 305 8.43 10.64 -4.18
CA ARG A 305 8.80 11.09 -2.83
C ARG A 305 10.20 10.61 -2.44
N ALA A 306 10.53 9.34 -2.68
CA ALA A 306 11.87 8.82 -2.45
C ALA A 306 12.93 9.52 -3.32
N ALA A 307 12.64 9.74 -4.61
CA ALA A 307 13.55 10.45 -5.52
C ALA A 307 13.81 11.90 -5.07
N ARG A 308 12.77 12.59 -4.59
CA ARG A 308 12.91 13.92 -3.99
C ARG A 308 13.81 13.92 -2.76
N PHE A 309 13.67 12.95 -1.86
CA PHE A 309 14.59 12.82 -0.72
C PHE A 309 16.01 12.45 -1.17
N GLY A 310 16.15 11.74 -2.29
CA GLY A 310 17.43 11.56 -2.98
C GLY A 310 18.11 12.88 -3.36
N ARG A 311 17.34 13.89 -3.80
CA ARG A 311 17.88 15.24 -4.07
C ARG A 311 18.39 15.95 -2.82
N ASN A 312 17.75 15.71 -1.66
CA ASN A 312 18.27 16.20 -0.37
C ASN A 312 19.62 15.56 0.00
N LEU A 313 19.95 14.40 -0.59
CA LEU A 313 21.24 13.72 -0.46
C LEU A 313 22.17 13.95 -1.67
N HIS A 314 21.91 15.03 -2.43
CA HIS A 314 22.70 15.46 -3.59
C HIS A 314 22.77 14.43 -4.73
N GLN A 315 21.77 13.55 -4.85
CA GLN A 315 21.69 12.59 -5.95
C GLN A 315 20.89 13.14 -7.11
N ASN A 316 21.55 13.41 -8.23
CA ASN A 316 20.91 13.87 -9.47
C ASN A 316 20.63 12.74 -10.46
N GLU A 317 21.31 11.61 -10.28
CA GLU A 317 21.16 10.43 -11.12
C GLU A 317 20.34 9.34 -10.41
N PRO A 318 19.59 8.51 -11.16
CA PRO A 318 18.84 7.41 -10.57
C PRO A 318 19.71 6.47 -9.73
N PHE A 319 19.29 6.21 -8.50
CA PHE A 319 20.04 5.36 -7.58
C PHE A 319 19.16 4.46 -6.70
N ILE A 320 17.87 4.74 -6.56
CA ILE A 320 16.99 3.98 -5.64
C ILE A 320 16.97 2.50 -6.01
N TYR A 321 16.95 2.18 -7.30
CA TYR A 321 17.00 0.79 -7.77
C TYR A 321 18.25 0.01 -7.31
N LYS A 322 19.36 0.69 -6.98
CA LYS A 322 20.60 0.05 -6.50
C LYS A 322 20.45 -0.54 -5.10
N LEU A 323 19.37 -0.21 -4.38
CA LEU A 323 19.06 -0.73 -3.05
C LEU A 323 18.31 -2.08 -3.10
N VAL A 324 17.78 -2.49 -4.26
CA VAL A 324 16.99 -3.73 -4.41
C VAL A 324 17.80 -4.97 -4.05
N ASP A 325 19.08 -5.03 -4.43
CA ASP A 325 19.98 -6.14 -4.07
C ASP A 325 20.14 -6.27 -2.55
N THR A 326 20.41 -5.14 -1.88
CA THR A 326 20.53 -5.10 -0.41
C THR A 326 19.23 -5.53 0.25
N LEU A 327 18.08 -5.10 -0.25
CA LEU A 327 16.78 -5.55 0.24
C LEU A 327 16.58 -7.07 0.07
N GLY A 328 16.97 -7.63 -1.08
CA GLY A 328 16.93 -9.07 -1.33
C GLY A 328 17.77 -9.87 -0.33
N ASN A 329 18.93 -9.35 0.10
CA ASN A 329 19.76 -9.98 1.12
C ASN A 329 19.14 -9.95 2.53
N ILE A 330 18.30 -8.95 2.83
CA ILE A 330 17.63 -8.82 4.14
C ILE A 330 16.38 -9.69 4.21
N MET A 331 15.58 -9.71 3.15
CA MET A 331 14.21 -10.21 3.17
C MET A 331 13.95 -11.43 2.27
N GLY A 332 14.88 -11.77 1.38
CA GLY A 332 14.66 -12.75 0.33
C GLY A 332 14.58 -14.21 0.79
N GLU A 333 15.04 -14.54 1.99
CA GLU A 333 14.81 -15.88 2.58
C GLU A 333 13.32 -16.11 2.88
N THR A 334 12.68 -15.10 3.48
CA THR A 334 11.25 -15.15 3.83
C THR A 334 10.36 -14.89 2.61
N PHE A 335 10.79 -13.98 1.72
CA PHE A 335 10.04 -13.56 0.54
C PHE A 335 10.89 -13.69 -0.74
N PRO A 336 10.99 -14.90 -1.29
CA PRO A 336 11.88 -15.19 -2.42
C PRO A 336 11.53 -14.40 -3.69
N GLU A 337 10.29 -13.94 -3.83
CA GLU A 337 9.83 -13.14 -4.97
C GLU A 337 10.68 -11.88 -5.23
N ILE A 338 11.29 -11.29 -4.19
CA ILE A 338 12.19 -10.13 -4.35
C ILE A 338 13.49 -10.51 -5.06
N ILE A 339 14.03 -11.70 -4.76
CA ILE A 339 15.22 -12.22 -5.43
C ILE A 339 14.87 -12.66 -6.85
N GLU A 340 13.78 -13.43 -6.99
CA GLU A 340 13.32 -13.96 -8.28
C GLU A 340 13.02 -12.84 -9.29
N LYS A 341 12.43 -11.74 -8.84
CA LYS A 341 12.02 -10.61 -9.69
C LYS A 341 12.97 -9.41 -9.61
N LYS A 342 14.14 -9.54 -8.99
CA LYS A 342 15.13 -8.46 -8.78
C LYS A 342 15.35 -7.61 -10.04
N SER A 343 15.68 -8.26 -11.17
CA SER A 343 15.98 -7.53 -12.42
C SER A 343 14.78 -6.74 -12.95
N HIS A 344 13.56 -7.24 -12.76
CA HIS A 344 12.34 -6.53 -13.15
C HIS A 344 12.12 -5.32 -12.25
N ILE A 345 12.21 -5.50 -10.93
CA ILE A 345 12.06 -4.43 -9.93
C ILE A 345 13.06 -3.31 -10.21
N GLU A 346 14.34 -3.65 -10.40
CA GLU A 346 15.40 -2.66 -10.69
C GLU A 346 15.10 -1.84 -11.95
N LYS A 347 14.65 -2.50 -13.02
CA LYS A 347 14.32 -1.82 -14.29
C LYS A 347 13.13 -0.88 -14.15
N VAL A 348 12.08 -1.30 -13.47
CA VAL A 348 10.87 -0.49 -13.26
C VAL A 348 11.18 0.75 -12.43
N ILE A 349 11.86 0.58 -11.30
CA ILE A 349 12.23 1.69 -10.42
C ILE A 349 13.14 2.66 -11.16
N LYS A 350 14.18 2.16 -11.85
CA LYS A 350 15.12 3.01 -12.61
C LYS A 350 14.40 3.80 -13.69
N ALA A 351 13.48 3.18 -14.44
CA ALA A 351 12.77 3.84 -15.53
C ALA A 351 11.89 5.01 -15.05
N GLU A 352 11.09 4.81 -13.99
CA GLU A 352 10.27 5.89 -13.43
C GLU A 352 11.13 6.97 -12.75
N GLU A 353 12.20 6.58 -12.05
CA GLU A 353 13.14 7.54 -11.42
C GLU A 353 13.83 8.42 -12.47
N SER A 354 14.31 7.82 -13.57
CA SER A 354 14.85 8.56 -14.72
C SER A 354 13.83 9.52 -15.32
N ALA A 355 12.61 9.05 -15.59
CA ALA A 355 11.57 9.86 -16.21
C ALA A 355 11.17 11.05 -15.33
N PHE A 356 11.14 10.86 -14.01
CA PHE A 356 10.78 11.92 -13.07
C PHE A 356 11.93 12.91 -12.83
N SER A 357 13.19 12.48 -12.94
CA SER A 357 14.37 13.32 -12.67
C SER A 357 14.34 14.64 -13.47
N ASP A 358 14.00 14.56 -14.76
CA ASP A 358 13.92 15.71 -15.67
C ASP A 358 12.80 16.69 -15.31
N THR A 359 11.71 16.20 -14.71
CA THR A 359 10.59 17.04 -14.27
C THR A 359 10.78 17.57 -12.85
N LEU A 360 11.44 16.80 -11.99
CA LEU A 360 11.73 17.14 -10.60
C LEU A 360 12.55 18.43 -10.50
N ASP A 361 13.64 18.54 -11.26
CA ASP A 361 14.50 19.72 -11.22
C ASP A 361 13.77 20.99 -11.69
N ARG A 362 12.94 20.87 -12.73
CA ARG A 362 12.13 22.00 -13.21
C ARG A 362 11.05 22.39 -12.21
N GLY A 363 10.40 21.41 -11.57
CA GLY A 363 9.38 21.64 -10.55
C GLY A 363 9.94 22.25 -9.27
N LEU A 364 11.12 21.83 -8.80
CA LEU A 364 11.78 22.42 -7.63
C LEU A 364 12.15 23.88 -7.89
N ASN A 365 12.74 24.18 -9.05
CA ASN A 365 13.04 25.57 -9.45
C ASN A 365 11.76 26.43 -9.54
N HIS A 366 10.66 25.85 -10.02
CA HIS A 366 9.39 26.53 -10.09
C HIS A 366 8.81 26.82 -8.70
N PHE A 367 8.85 25.81 -7.82
CA PHE A 367 8.44 25.92 -6.42
C PHE A 367 9.23 27.01 -5.68
N GLU A 368 10.54 27.08 -5.85
CA GLU A 368 11.35 28.13 -5.22
C GLU A 368 10.97 29.54 -5.67
N LYS A 369 10.72 29.74 -6.97
CA LYS A 369 10.24 31.02 -7.49
C LYS A 369 8.86 31.39 -6.93
N LEU A 370 7.97 30.40 -6.84
CA LEU A 370 6.66 30.56 -6.26
C LEU A 370 6.77 31.03 -4.81
N VAL A 371 7.57 30.36 -3.99
CA VAL A 371 7.80 30.71 -2.57
C VAL A 371 8.30 32.14 -2.41
N LEU A 372 9.21 32.60 -3.27
CA LEU A 372 9.71 33.99 -3.23
C LEU A 372 8.64 35.03 -3.58
N SER A 373 7.59 34.65 -4.30
CA SER A 373 6.51 35.53 -4.73
C SER A 373 5.27 35.49 -3.82
N LEU A 374 5.25 34.59 -2.82
CA LEU A 374 4.12 34.45 -1.91
C LEU A 374 4.03 35.65 -0.96
N SER A 375 2.85 36.27 -0.89
CA SER A 375 2.53 37.33 0.07
C SER A 375 1.98 36.78 1.40
N ASN A 376 1.32 35.62 1.34
CA ASN A 376 0.80 34.88 2.49
C ASN A 376 1.44 33.49 2.45
N ASN A 377 1.75 32.89 3.61
CA ASN A 377 2.41 31.56 3.73
C ASN A 377 1.55 30.37 3.25
N VAL A 378 0.72 30.57 2.22
CA VAL A 378 -0.22 29.60 1.66
C VAL A 378 -0.01 29.56 0.14
N ILE A 379 0.35 28.40 -0.39
CA ILE A 379 0.35 28.13 -1.83
C ILE A 379 -1.09 27.93 -2.29
N SER A 380 -1.51 28.69 -3.30
CA SER A 380 -2.86 28.56 -3.85
C SER A 380 -3.09 27.19 -4.50
N GLY A 381 -4.34 26.74 -4.51
CA GLY A 381 -4.70 25.48 -5.14
C GLY A 381 -4.40 25.41 -6.64
N GLU A 382 -4.48 26.54 -7.35
CA GLU A 382 -4.12 26.65 -8.78
C GLU A 382 -2.62 26.45 -9.01
N GLU A 383 -1.78 26.99 -8.13
CA GLU A 383 -0.33 26.84 -8.20
C GLU A 383 0.11 25.41 -7.83
N ALA A 384 -0.50 24.83 -6.79
CA ALA A 384 -0.32 23.41 -6.49
C ALA A 384 -0.79 22.52 -7.65
N PHE A 385 -1.89 22.87 -8.31
CA PHE A 385 -2.39 22.16 -9.49
C PHE A 385 -1.42 22.28 -10.67
N ARG A 386 -0.78 23.44 -10.88
CA ARG A 386 0.26 23.62 -11.89
C ARG A 386 1.49 22.75 -11.62
N LEU A 387 1.93 22.69 -10.36
CA LEU A 387 3.00 21.78 -9.93
C LEU A 387 2.66 20.31 -10.26
N TYR A 388 1.42 19.91 -10.01
CA TYR A 388 0.92 18.59 -10.37
C TYR A 388 0.85 18.32 -11.88
N ASP A 389 0.12 19.15 -12.61
CA ASP A 389 -0.21 18.93 -14.03
C ASP A 389 1.01 19.11 -14.95
N THR A 390 1.80 20.16 -14.71
CA THR A 390 2.92 20.52 -15.60
C THR A 390 4.23 19.84 -15.19
N PHE A 391 4.49 19.72 -13.88
CA PHE A 391 5.78 19.23 -13.37
C PHE A 391 5.67 17.83 -12.74
N GLY A 392 4.47 17.25 -12.68
CA GLY A 392 4.26 15.92 -12.15
C GLY A 392 4.47 15.81 -10.64
N PHE A 393 4.33 16.91 -9.89
CA PHE A 393 4.48 16.89 -8.43
C PHE A 393 3.15 16.47 -7.79
N PRO A 394 3.09 15.29 -7.15
CA PRO A 394 1.90 14.95 -6.37
C PRO A 394 1.59 16.04 -5.33
N LEU A 395 0.31 16.18 -4.98
CA LEU A 395 -0.12 17.16 -3.97
C LEU A 395 0.62 16.94 -2.65
N ASP A 396 0.76 15.68 -2.22
CA ASP A 396 1.47 15.27 -1.01
C ASP A 396 2.96 15.68 -1.04
N LEU A 397 3.61 15.57 -2.20
CA LEU A 397 4.97 16.05 -2.38
C LEU A 397 5.06 17.58 -2.24
N THR A 398 4.09 18.30 -2.82
CA THR A 398 4.00 19.76 -2.71
C THR A 398 3.75 20.19 -1.27
N GLN A 399 2.84 19.52 -0.56
CA GLN A 399 2.55 19.77 0.85
C GLN A 399 3.78 19.50 1.72
N LEU A 400 4.50 18.41 1.47
CA LEU A 400 5.72 18.06 2.20
C LEU A 400 6.79 19.15 2.09
N ILE A 401 7.13 19.56 0.86
CA ILE A 401 8.15 20.60 0.62
C ILE A 401 7.70 21.96 1.18
N SER A 402 6.39 22.23 1.16
CA SER A 402 5.80 23.44 1.76
C SER A 402 5.95 23.44 3.28
N ARG A 403 5.64 22.32 3.94
CA ARG A 403 5.72 22.16 5.40
C ARG A 403 7.13 22.42 5.92
N GLU A 404 8.16 21.91 5.22
CA GLU A 404 9.57 22.14 5.55
C GLU A 404 9.98 23.62 5.50
N LYS A 405 9.25 24.46 4.75
CA LYS A 405 9.47 25.91 4.67
C LYS A 405 8.49 26.72 5.54
N GLY A 406 7.66 26.06 6.36
CA GLY A 406 6.64 26.71 7.18
C GLY A 406 5.46 27.27 6.36
N LEU A 407 5.19 26.69 5.19
CA LEU A 407 4.10 27.06 4.29
C LEU A 407 3.00 25.99 4.30
N SER A 408 1.77 26.38 4.00
CA SER A 408 0.65 25.48 3.76
C SER A 408 0.21 25.49 2.28
N VAL A 409 -0.62 24.52 1.89
CA VAL A 409 -1.18 24.41 0.55
C VAL A 409 -2.71 24.44 0.65
N ASP A 410 -3.36 25.20 -0.22
CA ASP A 410 -4.83 25.19 -0.36
C ASP A 410 -5.30 23.92 -1.09
N GLU A 411 -5.52 22.87 -0.31
CA GLU A 411 -6.00 21.57 -0.80
C GLU A 411 -7.39 21.67 -1.45
N LYS A 412 -8.26 22.51 -0.90
CA LYS A 412 -9.61 22.69 -1.44
C LYS A 412 -9.52 23.31 -2.83
N GLY A 413 -8.76 24.39 -3.00
CA GLY A 413 -8.53 24.99 -4.31
C GLY A 413 -7.87 24.05 -5.30
N PHE A 414 -6.96 23.16 -4.84
CA PHE A 414 -6.35 22.14 -5.69
C PHE A 414 -7.41 21.15 -6.19
N ASN A 415 -8.26 20.65 -5.30
CA ASN A 415 -9.34 19.73 -5.65
C ASN A 415 -10.35 20.38 -6.60
N ASP A 416 -10.68 21.66 -6.39
CA ASP A 416 -11.53 22.42 -7.30
C ASP A 416 -10.88 22.56 -8.70
N ALA A 417 -9.56 22.75 -8.77
CA ALA A 417 -8.81 22.83 -10.03
C ALA A 417 -8.75 21.47 -10.76
N MET A 418 -8.52 20.39 -10.01
CA MET A 418 -8.60 19.00 -10.48
C MET A 418 -10.00 18.69 -11.04
N GLU A 419 -11.06 19.07 -10.33
CA GLU A 419 -12.43 18.83 -10.80
C GLU A 419 -12.75 19.65 -12.04
N LYS A 420 -12.30 20.91 -12.12
CA LYS A 420 -12.39 21.73 -13.34
C LYS A 420 -11.64 21.09 -14.51
N GLN A 421 -10.45 20.51 -14.29
CA GLN A 421 -9.73 19.78 -15.35
C GLN A 421 -10.49 18.53 -15.77
N ARG A 422 -11.00 17.74 -14.82
CA ARG A 422 -11.78 16.53 -15.09
C ARG A 422 -13.06 16.85 -15.85
N ASN A 423 -13.74 17.93 -15.51
CA ASN A 423 -14.94 18.41 -16.20
C ASN A 423 -14.61 18.93 -17.60
N ARG A 424 -13.48 19.63 -17.78
CA ARG A 424 -12.97 20.01 -19.11
C ARG A 424 -12.64 18.79 -19.97
N ALA A 425 -11.98 17.79 -19.41
CA ALA A 425 -11.65 16.54 -20.10
C ALA A 425 -12.93 15.75 -20.45
N LYS A 426 -13.93 15.68 -19.55
CA LYS A 426 -15.24 15.08 -19.83
C LYS A 426 -16.05 15.88 -20.86
N ALA A 427 -15.96 17.21 -20.87
CA ALA A 427 -16.63 18.06 -21.85
C ALA A 427 -15.97 17.93 -23.24
N ALA A 428 -14.63 17.89 -23.28
CA ALA A 428 -13.87 17.59 -24.49
C ALA A 428 -14.13 16.14 -24.97
N GLY A 429 -14.25 15.18 -24.06
CA GLY A 429 -14.65 13.81 -24.33
C GLY A 429 -16.12 13.68 -24.79
N LYS A 430 -17.04 14.51 -24.28
CA LYS A 430 -18.41 14.63 -24.79
C LYS A 430 -18.47 15.27 -26.17
N PHE A 431 -17.54 16.16 -26.51
CA PHE A 431 -17.39 16.66 -27.88
C PHE A 431 -16.87 15.60 -28.86
N VAL A 432 -16.39 14.45 -28.37
CA VAL A 432 -16.06 13.27 -29.18
C VAL A 432 -17.23 12.27 -29.24
N VAL A 433 -18.32 12.50 -28.49
CA VAL A 433 -19.58 11.72 -28.55
C VAL A 433 -20.71 12.57 -29.15
N GLU A 434 -20.46 13.17 -30.31
CA GLU A 434 -21.49 13.43 -31.32
C GLU A 434 -21.34 12.38 -32.44
N SER A 435 -21.41 11.10 -32.07
CA SER A 435 -21.52 9.96 -32.99
C SER A 435 -22.97 9.66 -33.38
N SER A 436 -23.85 10.66 -33.41
CA SER A 436 -25.26 10.49 -33.80
C SER A 436 -25.57 10.92 -35.25
N SER A 437 -24.56 11.08 -36.12
CA SER A 437 -24.82 11.41 -37.54
C SER A 437 -23.82 10.85 -38.56
N ILE A 438 -23.16 9.71 -38.29
CA ILE A 438 -22.38 9.03 -39.34
C ILE A 438 -23.35 8.34 -40.31
N LYS A 439 -23.43 8.84 -41.55
CA LYS A 439 -24.15 8.16 -42.63
C LYS A 439 -23.26 7.06 -43.21
N TRP A 440 -23.47 5.84 -42.76
CA TRP A 440 -22.78 4.66 -43.28
C TRP A 440 -23.31 4.27 -44.67
N LYS A 441 -22.40 3.92 -45.58
CA LYS A 441 -22.69 3.18 -46.80
C LYS A 441 -22.36 1.71 -46.57
N SER A 442 -23.37 0.85 -46.56
CA SER A 442 -23.21 -0.60 -46.40
C SER A 442 -22.86 -1.25 -47.74
N LEU A 443 -21.81 -2.07 -47.74
CA LEU A 443 -21.41 -2.92 -48.86
C LEU A 443 -21.80 -4.38 -48.64
N ILE A 444 -21.69 -4.85 -47.39
CA ILE A 444 -22.03 -6.19 -46.95
C ILE A 444 -22.87 -6.07 -45.68
N GLU A 445 -24.00 -6.77 -45.62
CA GLU A 445 -24.76 -6.95 -44.39
C GLU A 445 -24.17 -8.14 -43.61
N GLY A 446 -23.95 -7.97 -42.31
CA GLY A 446 -23.34 -8.98 -41.45
C GLY A 446 -23.35 -8.56 -39.99
N ASP A 447 -22.95 -9.50 -39.13
CA ASP A 447 -22.80 -9.34 -37.69
C ASP A 447 -21.59 -8.43 -37.33
N ASP A 448 -21.37 -8.23 -36.04
CA ASP A 448 -20.28 -7.39 -35.52
C ASP A 448 -18.89 -7.89 -35.93
N SER A 449 -17.95 -6.96 -36.10
CA SER A 449 -16.57 -7.26 -36.48
C SER A 449 -15.89 -8.20 -35.47
N ILE A 450 -15.25 -9.26 -35.97
CA ILE A 450 -14.49 -10.21 -35.13
C ILE A 450 -13.09 -9.65 -34.87
N PHE A 451 -12.71 -9.48 -33.60
CA PHE A 451 -11.35 -9.10 -33.24
C PHE A 451 -10.42 -10.32 -33.20
N THR A 452 -9.32 -10.28 -33.97
CA THR A 452 -8.33 -11.36 -34.10
C THR A 452 -6.93 -10.97 -33.62
N GLY A 453 -6.76 -9.76 -33.07
CA GLY A 453 -5.46 -9.19 -32.71
C GLY A 453 -4.72 -9.90 -31.57
N TYR A 454 -5.39 -10.79 -30.85
CA TYR A 454 -4.72 -11.69 -29.89
C TYR A 454 -3.92 -12.79 -30.57
N ASP A 455 -4.30 -13.19 -31.79
CA ASP A 455 -3.73 -14.32 -32.51
C ASP A 455 -2.84 -13.90 -33.69
N THR A 456 -3.19 -12.80 -34.37
CA THR A 456 -2.48 -12.34 -35.55
C THR A 456 -2.42 -10.82 -35.67
N LEU A 457 -1.33 -10.31 -36.22
CA LEU A 457 -1.14 -8.88 -36.56
C LEU A 457 -1.46 -8.57 -38.03
N THR A 458 -1.88 -9.57 -38.80
CA THR A 458 -2.21 -9.41 -40.23
C THR A 458 -3.34 -10.36 -40.59
N GLU A 459 -4.37 -9.85 -41.25
CA GLU A 459 -5.57 -10.61 -41.57
C GLU A 459 -6.17 -10.15 -42.90
N LEU A 460 -6.74 -11.09 -43.67
CA LEU A 460 -7.53 -10.76 -44.85
C LEU A 460 -8.96 -10.48 -44.41
N ALA A 461 -9.48 -9.29 -44.69
CA ALA A 461 -10.80 -8.85 -44.26
C ALA A 461 -11.58 -8.20 -45.41
N HIS A 462 -12.91 -8.18 -45.29
CA HIS A 462 -13.82 -7.48 -46.20
C HIS A 462 -14.28 -6.17 -45.57
N ILE A 463 -14.44 -5.13 -46.40
CA ILE A 463 -15.05 -3.87 -45.96
C ILE A 463 -16.57 -4.03 -45.94
N CYS A 464 -17.15 -4.02 -44.75
CA CYS A 464 -18.60 -4.14 -44.55
C CYS A 464 -19.31 -2.78 -44.74
N ARG A 465 -18.74 -1.72 -44.15
CA ARG A 465 -19.31 -0.36 -44.22
C ARG A 465 -18.20 0.67 -44.37
N TYR A 466 -18.53 1.78 -45.00
CA TYR A 466 -17.63 2.93 -45.03
C TYR A 466 -18.38 4.26 -44.96
N SER A 467 -17.70 5.31 -44.52
CA SER A 467 -18.18 6.69 -44.56
C SER A 467 -17.01 7.64 -44.82
N ILE A 468 -17.30 8.81 -45.38
CA ILE A 468 -16.29 9.86 -45.60
C ILE A 468 -16.71 11.05 -44.75
N LYS A 469 -15.85 11.44 -43.81
CA LYS A 469 -16.08 12.55 -42.87
C LYS A 469 -14.78 13.32 -42.68
N ASP A 470 -14.83 14.64 -42.79
CA ASP A 470 -13.71 15.55 -42.48
C ASP A 470 -12.37 15.12 -43.12
N GLU A 471 -12.41 14.79 -44.43
CA GLU A 471 -11.27 14.31 -45.24
C GLU A 471 -10.67 12.96 -44.81
N GLN A 472 -11.33 12.25 -43.88
CA GLN A 472 -10.98 10.90 -43.45
C GLN A 472 -12.00 9.87 -43.94
N ILE A 473 -11.53 8.64 -44.15
CA ILE A 473 -12.36 7.49 -44.51
C ILE A 473 -12.54 6.63 -43.27
N LEU A 474 -13.78 6.47 -42.83
CA LEU A 474 -14.16 5.54 -41.77
C LEU A 474 -14.52 4.20 -42.40
N ILE A 475 -14.02 3.10 -41.85
CA ILE A 475 -14.20 1.74 -42.39
C ILE A 475 -14.59 0.80 -41.25
N VAL A 476 -15.54 -0.09 -41.53
CA VAL A 476 -15.86 -1.25 -40.69
C VAL A 476 -15.49 -2.51 -41.47
N LEU A 477 -14.69 -3.38 -40.87
CA LEU A 477 -14.28 -4.67 -41.42
C LEU A 477 -15.13 -5.80 -40.83
N ASP A 478 -15.21 -6.95 -41.49
CA ASP A 478 -15.82 -8.18 -40.94
C ASP A 478 -14.96 -8.81 -39.83
N LYS A 479 -13.65 -8.65 -39.93
CA LYS A 479 -12.66 -9.03 -38.92
C LYS A 479 -11.48 -8.09 -38.94
N THR A 480 -10.84 -7.92 -37.78
CA THR A 480 -9.74 -6.97 -37.64
C THR A 480 -8.71 -7.44 -36.62
N PRO A 481 -7.40 -7.36 -36.95
CA PRO A 481 -6.35 -7.52 -35.96
C PRO A 481 -6.12 -6.24 -35.14
N PHE A 482 -6.71 -5.11 -35.54
CA PHE A 482 -6.54 -3.82 -34.87
C PHE A 482 -7.38 -3.71 -33.61
N TYR A 483 -6.73 -3.48 -32.48
CA TYR A 483 -7.38 -3.29 -31.19
C TYR A 483 -8.05 -1.92 -31.12
N ALA A 484 -9.33 -1.89 -30.76
CA ALA A 484 -10.06 -0.65 -30.50
C ALA A 484 -9.78 -0.15 -29.08
N GLU A 485 -9.52 1.15 -28.94
CA GLU A 485 -9.21 1.77 -27.64
C GLU A 485 -10.23 1.36 -26.56
N SER A 486 -9.74 0.68 -25.51
CA SER A 486 -10.57 0.15 -24.42
C SER A 486 -9.71 -0.19 -23.21
N GLY A 487 -10.28 -0.13 -22.00
CA GLY A 487 -9.59 -0.55 -20.78
C GLY A 487 -8.30 0.21 -20.44
N GLY A 488 -8.12 1.43 -20.94
CA GLY A 488 -6.89 2.24 -20.75
C GLY A 488 -5.77 1.94 -21.75
N GLN A 489 -5.97 1.03 -22.71
CA GLN A 489 -5.03 0.73 -23.79
C GLN A 489 -5.35 1.57 -25.03
N VAL A 490 -4.32 2.19 -25.61
CA VAL A 490 -4.41 3.00 -26.85
C VAL A 490 -4.75 2.09 -28.03
N GLY A 491 -5.60 2.55 -28.94
CA GLY A 491 -5.96 1.82 -30.16
C GLY A 491 -4.77 1.62 -31.10
N ASP A 492 -4.82 0.56 -31.91
CA ASP A 492 -3.73 0.21 -32.82
C ASP A 492 -3.68 1.11 -34.07
N CYS A 493 -2.47 1.27 -34.62
CA CYS A 493 -2.23 1.90 -35.91
C CYS A 493 -1.67 0.88 -36.91
N GLY A 494 -1.89 1.10 -38.22
CA GLY A 494 -1.37 0.20 -39.24
C GLY A 494 -1.80 0.58 -40.66
N THR A 495 -1.89 -0.41 -41.55
CA THR A 495 -2.26 -0.19 -42.96
C THR A 495 -3.28 -1.19 -43.45
N ILE A 496 -4.25 -0.73 -44.26
CA ILE A 496 -5.19 -1.58 -45.00
C ILE A 496 -4.82 -1.46 -46.48
N LYS A 497 -4.50 -2.59 -47.12
CA LYS A 497 -4.09 -2.65 -48.53
C LYS A 497 -4.94 -3.62 -49.31
N GLY A 498 -5.31 -3.24 -50.53
CA GLY A 498 -6.10 -4.04 -51.45
C GLY A 498 -6.05 -3.50 -52.87
N GLU A 499 -6.84 -4.08 -53.78
CA GLU A 499 -6.89 -3.62 -55.16
C GLU A 499 -7.49 -2.20 -55.23
N GLY A 500 -6.64 -1.21 -55.54
CA GLY A 500 -7.03 0.20 -55.57
C GLY A 500 -7.19 0.88 -54.20
N ILE A 501 -6.81 0.21 -53.10
CA ILE A 501 -6.93 0.71 -51.73
C ILE A 501 -5.54 0.64 -51.06
N ASP A 502 -5.04 1.79 -50.61
CA ASP A 502 -3.86 1.90 -49.75
C ASP A 502 -4.16 2.97 -48.68
N LEU A 503 -4.50 2.51 -47.47
CA LEU A 503 -4.97 3.35 -46.37
C LEU A 503 -4.08 3.18 -45.14
N ILE A 504 -3.87 4.29 -44.44
CA ILE A 504 -3.21 4.32 -43.14
C ILE A 504 -4.29 4.37 -42.06
N VAL A 505 -4.23 3.43 -41.13
CA VAL A 505 -5.10 3.38 -39.95
C VAL A 505 -4.48 4.27 -38.88
N ASN A 506 -5.11 5.41 -38.62
CA ASN A 506 -4.65 6.40 -37.65
C ASN A 506 -5.25 6.20 -36.25
N ASP A 507 -6.40 5.53 -36.16
CA ASP A 507 -7.18 5.35 -34.93
C ASP A 507 -8.21 4.23 -35.11
N VAL A 508 -8.59 3.55 -34.03
CA VAL A 508 -9.53 2.43 -34.01
C VAL A 508 -10.46 2.58 -32.82
N LYS A 509 -11.77 2.67 -33.09
CA LYS A 509 -12.81 2.90 -32.07
C LYS A 509 -13.92 1.86 -32.18
N LYS A 510 -14.56 1.57 -31.06
CA LYS A 510 -15.82 0.83 -31.04
C LYS A 510 -16.95 1.74 -31.53
N ASP A 511 -17.70 1.29 -32.52
CA ASP A 511 -18.93 1.94 -32.99
C ASP A 511 -20.12 1.09 -32.54
N GLY A 512 -20.89 1.59 -31.57
CA GLY A 512 -22.12 0.95 -31.06
C GLY A 512 -21.90 -0.31 -30.25
#